data_AF-A0A6N8LVX6-F1
#
_entry.id   AF-A0A6N8LVX6-F1
#
_cell.length_a   1.000
_cell.length_b   1.000
_cell.length_c   1.000
_cell.angle_alpha   90.00
_cell.angle_beta   90.00
_cell.angle_gamma   90.00
#
_symmetry.space_group_name_H-M   'P 1'
#
loop_
_entity.id
_entity.type
_entity.pdbx_description
1 polymer ?
#
loop_
_entity_poly.entity_id
_entity_poly.type
_entity_poly.pdbx_seq_one_letter_code
_entity_poly.pdbx_strand_id
1 'polypeptide(L)'
;MDVAGIHLGDTPQQVKAALQQAGYKVTETRKTGSFAQRVAVEAANRKGAAAPNPTYAGIAEIIAMGPHQERADIQFAQIAGGDSVSRVEVTIPGTAMGDAAMKAQLTARYGKPDAVTDQGLTWHWCAPQSVKICGMTYTGGELNTAWPTLRGSTAMGINSIILEAGTDADRRLKQAFEAAVTAQAPKTNQGAF
;
A
#
# COMPACT_ATOMS: atom_id res chain seq x y z
N MET A 1 -5.85 -9.55 -7.70
CA MET A 1 -6.92 -8.85 -6.94
C MET A 1 -6.71 -7.36 -7.14
N ASP A 2 -7.80 -6.62 -7.25
CA ASP A 2 -7.79 -5.17 -7.46
C ASP A 2 -8.88 -4.50 -6.63
N VAL A 3 -8.70 -3.22 -6.34
CA VAL A 3 -9.70 -2.35 -5.70
C VAL A 3 -9.89 -1.15 -6.61
N ALA A 4 -11.13 -0.89 -7.02
CA ALA A 4 -11.47 0.15 -8.00
C ALA A 4 -10.65 0.07 -9.32
N GLY A 5 -10.29 -1.14 -9.77
CA GLY A 5 -9.49 -1.35 -10.99
C GLY A 5 -7.98 -1.21 -10.79
N ILE A 6 -7.53 -0.95 -9.55
CA ILE A 6 -6.13 -0.70 -9.22
C ILE A 6 -5.52 -1.94 -8.57
N HIS A 7 -4.37 -2.35 -9.09
CA HIS A 7 -3.61 -3.50 -8.63
C HIS A 7 -2.38 -3.07 -7.85
N LEU A 8 -1.95 -3.91 -6.91
CA LEU A 8 -0.60 -3.81 -6.36
C LEU A 8 0.41 -3.94 -7.50
N GLY A 9 1.44 -3.09 -7.49
CA GLY A 9 2.42 -3.05 -8.57
C GLY A 9 2.18 -1.96 -9.62
N ASP A 10 0.94 -1.46 -9.76
CA ASP A 10 0.60 -0.47 -10.80
C ASP A 10 1.45 0.79 -10.67
N THR A 11 1.77 1.43 -11.80
CA THR A 11 2.46 2.72 -11.82
C THR A 11 1.48 3.86 -11.56
N PRO A 12 1.97 5.06 -11.18
CA PRO A 12 1.11 6.23 -11.05
C PRO A 12 0.31 6.59 -12.31
N GLN A 13 0.84 6.31 -13.51
CA GLN A 13 0.08 6.53 -14.75
C GLN A 13 -1.09 5.53 -14.89
N GLN A 14 -0.85 4.26 -14.59
CA GLN A 14 -1.89 3.22 -14.63
C GLN A 14 -3.00 3.52 -13.62
N VAL A 15 -2.64 3.94 -12.39
CA VAL A 15 -3.60 4.35 -11.36
C VAL A 15 -4.46 5.51 -11.83
N LYS A 16 -3.86 6.56 -12.41
CA LYS A 16 -4.64 7.71 -12.92
C LYS A 16 -5.61 7.30 -14.02
N ALA A 17 -5.19 6.42 -14.93
CA ALA A 17 -6.04 5.90 -15.98
C ALA A 17 -7.21 5.08 -15.42
N ALA A 18 -6.94 4.18 -14.46
CA ALA A 18 -7.97 3.37 -13.80
C ALA A 18 -8.98 4.24 -13.03
N LEU A 19 -8.50 5.22 -12.26
CA LEU A 19 -9.35 6.18 -11.54
C LEU A 19 -10.23 6.97 -12.51
N GLN A 20 -9.66 7.50 -13.59
CA GLN A 20 -10.41 8.24 -14.60
C GLN A 20 -11.48 7.36 -15.25
N GLN A 21 -11.15 6.12 -15.62
CA GLN A 21 -12.10 5.17 -16.20
C GLN A 21 -13.25 4.84 -15.23
N ALA A 22 -12.96 4.78 -13.93
CA ALA A 22 -13.95 4.56 -12.88
C ALA A 22 -14.73 5.84 -12.48
N GLY A 23 -14.47 6.97 -13.13
CA GLY A 23 -15.16 8.25 -12.86
C GLY A 23 -14.67 8.99 -11.61
N TYR A 24 -13.54 8.57 -11.03
CA TYR A 24 -12.91 9.26 -9.91
C TYR A 24 -12.23 10.55 -10.37
N LYS A 25 -12.24 11.55 -9.50
CA LYS A 25 -11.51 12.81 -9.67
C LYS A 25 -10.33 12.84 -8.70
N VAL A 26 -9.11 12.91 -9.24
CA VAL A 26 -7.91 13.10 -8.42
C VAL A 26 -7.98 14.47 -7.75
N THR A 27 -7.94 14.48 -6.42
CA THR A 27 -7.98 15.71 -5.62
C THR A 27 -6.60 16.10 -5.10
N GLU A 28 -5.71 15.11 -4.91
CA GLU A 28 -4.36 15.35 -4.39
C GLU A 28 -3.35 14.37 -5.02
N THR A 29 -2.11 14.84 -5.20
CA THR A 29 -0.97 13.98 -5.49
C THR A 29 0.19 14.43 -4.62
N ARG A 30 0.58 13.59 -3.66
CA ARG A 30 1.69 13.87 -2.76
C ARG A 30 2.99 13.36 -3.35
N LYS A 31 3.99 14.23 -3.40
CA LYS A 31 5.32 13.92 -3.94
C LYS A 31 6.28 13.53 -2.82
N THR A 32 7.29 12.75 -3.19
CA THR A 32 8.38 12.33 -2.31
C THR A 32 9.68 12.22 -3.11
N GLY A 33 10.78 11.91 -2.44
CA GLY A 33 12.04 11.62 -3.12
C GLY A 33 11.98 10.28 -3.84
N SER A 34 12.48 10.23 -5.07
CA SER A 34 12.56 8.97 -5.85
C SER A 34 13.46 7.94 -5.17
N PHE A 35 13.39 6.68 -5.60
CA PHE A 35 14.30 5.63 -5.10
C PHE A 35 15.77 6.04 -5.23
N ALA A 36 16.18 6.53 -6.41
CA ALA A 36 17.55 6.97 -6.66
C ALA A 36 17.98 8.11 -5.73
N GLN A 37 17.10 9.07 -5.47
CA GLN A 37 17.39 10.16 -4.54
C GLN A 37 17.52 9.65 -3.10
N ARG A 38 16.63 8.77 -2.65
CA ARG A 38 16.68 8.18 -1.32
C ARG A 38 18.00 7.41 -1.12
N VAL A 39 18.43 6.66 -2.14
CA VAL A 39 19.71 5.94 -2.13
C VAL A 39 20.88 6.93 -2.06
N ALA A 40 20.86 7.99 -2.87
CA ALA A 40 21.94 8.98 -2.91
C ALA A 40 22.07 9.74 -1.57
N VAL A 41 20.96 10.11 -0.94
CA VAL A 41 20.95 10.73 0.40
C VAL A 41 21.56 9.78 1.44
N GLU A 42 21.11 8.53 1.48
CA GLU A 42 21.63 7.56 2.45
C GLU A 42 23.11 7.22 2.19
N ALA A 43 23.52 7.11 0.93
CA ALA A 43 24.91 6.90 0.56
C ALA A 43 25.81 8.10 0.95
N ALA A 44 25.33 9.34 0.81
CA ALA A 44 26.03 10.53 1.28
C ALA A 44 26.17 10.54 2.80
N ASN A 45 25.10 10.18 3.53
CA ASN A 45 25.11 10.04 4.98
C ASN A 45 26.17 9.03 5.45
N ARG A 46 26.25 7.85 4.81
CA ARG A 46 27.28 6.83 5.12
C ARG A 46 28.71 7.31 4.89
N LYS A 47 28.90 8.20 3.91
CA LYS A 47 30.21 8.79 3.59
C LYS A 47 30.54 10.02 4.44
N GLY A 48 29.63 10.48 5.31
CA GLY A 48 29.78 11.75 6.01
C GLY A 48 29.80 12.97 5.08
N ALA A 49 29.20 12.86 3.89
CA ALA A 49 29.14 13.91 2.89
C ALA A 49 27.81 14.68 2.96
N ALA A 50 27.79 15.88 2.41
CA ALA A 50 26.55 16.65 2.27
C ALA A 50 25.56 15.88 1.38
N ALA A 51 24.32 15.73 1.87
CA ALA A 51 23.26 15.09 1.11
C ALA A 51 22.91 15.93 -0.14
N PRO A 52 22.58 15.30 -1.27
CA PRO A 52 22.11 16.01 -2.45
C PRO A 52 20.79 16.74 -2.17
N ASN A 53 20.58 17.86 -2.87
CA ASN A 53 19.33 18.61 -2.78
C ASN A 53 18.13 17.74 -3.15
N PRO A 54 16.99 17.86 -2.44
CA PRO A 54 15.87 16.97 -2.68
C PRO A 54 15.15 17.30 -3.98
N THR A 55 15.05 16.31 -4.87
CA THR A 55 14.28 16.39 -6.11
C THR A 55 13.01 15.56 -5.94
N TYR A 56 11.93 16.14 -5.40
CA TYR A 56 10.65 15.47 -5.13
C TYR A 56 9.95 14.99 -6.43
N ALA A 57 10.54 14.01 -7.10
CA ALA A 57 10.16 13.48 -8.39
C ALA A 57 9.37 12.17 -8.27
N GLY A 58 9.45 11.51 -7.11
CA GLY A 58 8.61 10.36 -6.80
C GLY A 58 7.20 10.78 -6.37
N ILE A 59 6.24 9.88 -6.55
CA ILE A 59 4.88 9.99 -6.04
C ILE A 59 4.78 9.08 -4.83
N ALA A 60 4.33 9.64 -3.71
CA ALA A 60 4.06 8.90 -2.48
C ALA A 60 2.61 8.43 -2.42
N GLU A 61 1.69 9.30 -2.84
CA GLU A 61 0.26 9.08 -2.65
C GLU A 61 -0.56 9.79 -3.73
N ILE A 62 -1.65 9.16 -4.17
CA ILE A 62 -2.71 9.77 -4.97
C ILE A 62 -4.01 9.63 -4.21
N ILE A 63 -4.70 10.75 -4.00
CA ILE A 63 -6.02 10.79 -3.37
C ILE A 63 -7.04 11.19 -4.42
N ALA A 64 -8.15 10.47 -4.49
CA ALA A 64 -9.23 10.74 -5.41
C ALA A 64 -10.61 10.58 -4.76
N MET A 65 -11.58 11.33 -5.27
CA MET A 65 -12.99 11.25 -4.87
C MET A 65 -13.80 10.61 -5.99
N GLY A 66 -14.56 9.59 -5.65
CA GLY A 66 -15.44 8.87 -6.57
C GLY A 66 -16.83 9.50 -6.71
N PRO A 67 -17.62 9.02 -7.68
CA PRO A 67 -18.95 9.56 -8.00
C PRO A 67 -19.99 9.44 -6.88
N HIS A 68 -19.79 8.54 -5.92
CA HIS A 68 -20.69 8.26 -4.79
C HIS A 68 -20.11 8.71 -3.44
N GLN A 69 -19.24 9.73 -3.46
CA GLN A 69 -18.55 10.30 -2.28
C GLN A 69 -17.56 9.34 -1.60
N GLU A 70 -17.19 8.26 -2.26
CA GLU A 70 -16.11 7.40 -1.82
C GLU A 70 -14.75 8.10 -2.01
N ARG A 71 -13.86 7.91 -1.05
CA ARG A 71 -12.48 8.41 -1.10
C ARG A 71 -11.56 7.24 -1.40
N ALA A 72 -10.76 7.34 -2.45
CA ALA A 72 -9.67 6.42 -2.73
C ALA A 72 -8.33 7.07 -2.33
N ASP A 73 -7.53 6.33 -1.56
CA ASP A 73 -6.20 6.69 -1.11
C ASP A 73 -5.22 5.61 -1.56
N ILE A 74 -4.30 5.97 -2.47
CA ILE A 74 -3.39 5.04 -3.13
C ILE A 74 -1.97 5.42 -2.77
N GLN A 75 -1.28 4.52 -2.08
CA GLN A 75 0.10 4.71 -1.66
C GLN A 75 1.06 3.95 -2.57
N PHE A 76 2.21 4.56 -2.80
CA PHE A 76 3.24 4.06 -3.69
C PHE A 76 4.55 3.84 -2.93
N ALA A 77 5.16 2.70 -3.17
CA ALA A 77 6.55 2.44 -2.84
C ALA A 77 7.47 2.98 -3.95
N GLN A 78 8.49 3.72 -3.57
CA GLN A 78 9.53 4.16 -4.50
C GLN A 78 10.52 3.01 -4.67
N ILE A 79 10.52 2.38 -5.85
CA ILE A 79 11.40 1.25 -6.17
C ILE A 79 12.37 1.61 -7.30
N ALA A 80 13.38 0.77 -7.52
CA ALA A 80 14.41 1.04 -8.53
C ALA A 80 13.83 1.24 -9.95
N GLY A 81 12.72 0.58 -10.27
CA GLY A 81 12.02 0.69 -11.56
C GLY A 81 11.02 1.85 -11.66
N GLY A 82 10.87 2.68 -10.61
CA GLY A 82 9.85 3.74 -10.54
C GLY A 82 8.93 3.58 -9.34
N ASP A 83 7.91 4.42 -9.22
CA ASP A 83 6.94 4.31 -8.13
C ASP A 83 5.91 3.22 -8.46
N SER A 84 5.51 2.44 -7.45
CA SER A 84 4.66 1.28 -7.64
C SER A 84 3.67 1.15 -6.49
N VAL A 85 2.39 0.87 -6.79
CA VAL A 85 1.34 0.77 -5.76
C VAL A 85 1.69 -0.29 -4.72
N SER A 86 1.74 0.12 -3.46
CA SER A 86 1.95 -0.75 -2.30
C SER A 86 0.68 -0.93 -1.46
N ARG A 87 -0.25 0.04 -1.51
CA ARG A 87 -1.50 0.00 -0.79
C ARG A 87 -2.60 0.81 -1.50
N VAL A 88 -3.82 0.29 -1.48
CA VAL A 88 -5.03 0.97 -1.93
C VAL A 88 -6.04 0.91 -0.80
N GLU A 89 -6.59 2.04 -0.42
CA GLU A 89 -7.68 2.15 0.53
C GLU A 89 -8.85 2.90 -0.10
N VAL A 90 -10.03 2.31 -0.10
CA VAL A 90 -11.27 2.97 -0.51
C VAL A 90 -12.19 3.05 0.69
N THR A 91 -12.56 4.27 1.05
CA THR A 91 -13.45 4.59 2.16
C THR A 91 -14.77 5.09 1.63
N ILE A 92 -15.87 4.49 2.08
CA ILE A 92 -17.23 4.81 1.67
C ILE A 92 -18.01 5.21 2.93
N PRO A 93 -18.64 6.39 2.97
CA PRO A 93 -19.50 6.76 4.09
C PRO A 93 -20.63 5.73 4.27
N GLY A 94 -20.91 5.31 5.51
CA GLY A 94 -22.00 4.36 5.78
C GLY A 94 -23.39 4.88 5.36
N THR A 95 -23.55 6.21 5.28
CA THR A 95 -24.76 6.85 4.74
C THR A 95 -24.92 6.67 3.23
N ALA A 96 -23.82 6.47 2.49
CA ALA A 96 -23.83 6.23 1.05
C ALA A 96 -23.99 4.73 0.72
N MET A 97 -23.54 3.85 1.61
CA MET A 97 -23.65 2.40 1.45
C MET A 97 -23.82 1.73 2.82
N GLY A 98 -24.93 1.02 3.03
CA GLY A 98 -25.14 0.27 4.27
C GLY A 98 -24.28 -1.01 4.34
N ASP A 99 -23.98 -1.47 5.55
CA ASP A 99 -23.10 -2.61 5.84
C ASP A 99 -23.48 -3.89 5.08
N ALA A 100 -24.78 -4.21 5.02
CA ALA A 100 -25.26 -5.39 4.31
C ALA A 100 -25.01 -5.30 2.80
N ALA A 101 -25.18 -4.10 2.23
CA ALA A 101 -24.91 -3.85 0.81
C ALA A 101 -23.41 -3.94 0.52
N MET A 102 -22.57 -3.38 1.39
CA MET A 102 -21.12 -3.48 1.32
C MET A 102 -20.66 -4.95 1.31
N LYS A 103 -21.10 -5.73 2.29
CA LYS A 103 -20.78 -7.16 2.39
C LYS A 103 -21.23 -7.93 1.16
N ALA A 104 -22.43 -7.65 0.65
CA ALA A 104 -22.95 -8.29 -0.55
C ALA A 104 -22.10 -7.98 -1.79
N GLN A 105 -21.71 -6.70 -1.99
CA GLN A 105 -20.85 -6.30 -3.10
C GLN A 105 -19.45 -6.94 -3.02
N LEU A 106 -18.84 -6.92 -1.83
CA LEU A 106 -17.55 -7.57 -1.62
C LEU A 106 -17.61 -9.07 -1.89
N THR A 107 -18.65 -9.75 -1.40
CA THR A 107 -18.83 -11.19 -1.64
C THR A 107 -19.08 -11.49 -3.12
N ALA A 108 -19.83 -10.63 -3.82
CA ALA A 108 -20.07 -10.78 -5.25
C ALA A 108 -18.78 -10.59 -6.07
N ARG A 109 -17.90 -9.68 -5.65
CA ARG A 109 -16.66 -9.35 -6.39
C ARG A 109 -15.51 -10.30 -6.07
N TYR A 110 -15.32 -10.64 -4.80
CA TYR A 110 -14.15 -11.37 -4.31
C TYR A 110 -14.47 -12.79 -3.82
N GLY A 111 -15.75 -13.18 -3.82
CA GLY A 111 -16.19 -14.47 -3.28
C GLY A 111 -16.27 -14.48 -1.76
N LYS A 112 -16.40 -15.68 -1.19
CA LYS A 112 -16.46 -15.87 0.26
C LYS A 112 -15.11 -15.48 0.90
N PRO A 113 -15.09 -14.70 2.00
CA PRO A 113 -13.85 -14.37 2.69
C PRO A 113 -13.22 -15.60 3.34
N ASP A 114 -11.89 -15.60 3.43
CA ASP A 114 -11.09 -16.64 4.09
C ASP A 114 -11.19 -16.55 5.62
N ALA A 115 -11.35 -15.33 6.13
CA ALA A 115 -11.54 -15.07 7.56
C ALA A 115 -12.51 -13.92 7.82
N VAL A 116 -13.17 -13.97 8.97
CA VAL A 116 -14.09 -12.94 9.44
C VAL A 116 -13.75 -12.62 10.89
N THR A 117 -13.54 -11.35 11.19
CA THR A 117 -13.12 -10.84 12.51
C THR A 117 -14.09 -9.79 13.03
N ASP A 118 -13.82 -9.23 14.20
CA ASP A 118 -14.55 -8.09 14.78
C ASP A 118 -16.06 -8.33 14.84
N GLN A 119 -16.45 -9.49 15.37
CA GLN A 119 -17.86 -9.90 15.49
C GLN A 119 -18.63 -9.91 14.16
N GLY A 120 -17.94 -10.09 13.03
CA GLY A 120 -18.56 -10.14 11.71
C GLY A 120 -18.43 -8.87 10.88
N LEU A 121 -17.79 -7.82 11.42
CA LEU A 121 -17.67 -6.50 10.80
C LEU A 121 -16.48 -6.36 9.86
N THR A 122 -15.53 -7.29 9.91
CA THR A 122 -14.32 -7.25 9.08
C THR A 122 -14.13 -8.58 8.37
N TRP A 123 -13.84 -8.53 7.08
CA TRP A 123 -13.69 -9.69 6.19
C TRP A 123 -12.35 -9.63 5.49
N HIS A 124 -11.68 -10.78 5.38
CA HIS A 124 -10.35 -10.90 4.82
C HIS A 124 -10.33 -11.88 3.66
N TRP A 125 -9.67 -11.50 2.57
CA TRP A 125 -9.28 -12.35 1.46
C TRP A 125 -7.77 -12.33 1.37
N CYS A 126 -7.17 -13.48 1.59
CA CYS A 126 -5.73 -13.62 1.75
C CYS A 126 -5.14 -14.38 0.56
N ALA A 127 -3.85 -14.15 0.31
CA ALA A 127 -3.12 -15.01 -0.60
C ALA A 127 -3.20 -16.49 -0.12
N PRO A 128 -3.20 -17.48 -1.04
CA PRO A 128 -3.28 -18.90 -0.66
C PRO A 128 -2.26 -19.33 0.40
N GLN A 129 -1.07 -18.71 0.39
CA GLN A 129 0.02 -18.98 1.32
C GLN A 129 -0.25 -18.47 2.75
N SER A 130 -1.17 -17.51 2.93
CA SER A 130 -1.50 -16.89 4.22
C SER A 130 -2.85 -17.27 4.79
N VAL A 131 -3.63 -18.14 4.14
CA VAL A 131 -4.99 -18.51 4.57
C VAL A 131 -5.04 -18.94 6.05
N LYS A 132 -4.04 -19.69 6.53
CA LYS A 132 -3.99 -20.19 7.92
C LYS A 132 -3.85 -19.10 9.00
N ILE A 133 -3.34 -17.93 8.62
CA ILE A 133 -3.12 -16.79 9.52
C ILE A 133 -3.97 -15.58 9.12
N CYS A 134 -4.91 -15.78 8.19
CA CYS A 134 -5.77 -14.74 7.67
C CYS A 134 -6.70 -14.19 8.76
N GLY A 135 -6.79 -12.87 8.90
CA GLY A 135 -7.60 -12.23 9.94
C GLY A 135 -7.12 -12.45 11.39
N MET A 136 -5.93 -13.00 11.61
CA MET A 136 -5.40 -13.11 12.97
C MET A 136 -4.85 -11.77 13.45
N THR A 137 -5.25 -11.36 14.65
CA THR A 137 -4.68 -10.22 15.39
C THR A 137 -3.77 -10.75 16.51
N TYR A 138 -2.59 -10.18 16.67
CA TYR A 138 -1.78 -10.37 17.88
C TYR A 138 -2.08 -9.24 18.87
N THR A 139 -1.77 -9.44 20.15
CA THR A 139 -1.87 -8.38 21.17
C THR A 139 -1.01 -7.18 20.75
N GLY A 140 -1.66 -6.14 20.21
CA GLY A 140 -1.02 -4.93 19.69
C GLY A 140 -1.26 -4.62 18.20
N GLY A 141 -1.94 -5.48 17.43
CA GLY A 141 -2.27 -5.20 16.02
C GLY A 141 -2.58 -6.45 15.18
N GLU A 142 -2.92 -6.28 13.89
CA GLU A 142 -3.03 -7.40 12.94
C GLU A 142 -1.68 -8.11 12.79
N LEU A 143 -1.69 -9.45 12.65
CA LEU A 143 -0.46 -10.16 12.29
C LEU A 143 0.07 -9.53 11.01
N ASN A 144 1.35 -9.17 11.03
CA ASN A 144 2.09 -8.77 9.85
C ASN A 144 1.93 -9.86 8.80
N THR A 145 0.99 -9.67 7.88
CA THR A 145 0.74 -10.64 6.85
C THR A 145 1.93 -10.52 5.92
N ALA A 146 2.67 -11.61 5.78
CA ALA A 146 3.80 -11.69 4.86
C ALA A 146 3.37 -11.42 3.41
N TRP A 147 2.10 -11.66 3.10
CA TRP A 147 1.54 -11.71 1.76
C TRP A 147 0.48 -10.63 1.53
N PRO A 148 0.14 -10.34 0.27
CA PRO A 148 -0.92 -9.42 -0.04
C PRO A 148 -2.23 -9.78 0.65
N THR A 149 -2.92 -8.77 1.17
CA THR A 149 -4.22 -8.92 1.83
C THR A 149 -5.22 -7.94 1.25
N LEU A 150 -6.43 -8.43 1.09
CA LEU A 150 -7.60 -7.61 0.85
C LEU A 150 -8.49 -7.69 2.10
N ARG A 151 -8.83 -6.55 2.67
CA ARG A 151 -9.70 -6.43 3.84
C ARG A 151 -10.87 -5.52 3.52
N GLY A 152 -12.08 -5.98 3.82
CA GLY A 152 -13.26 -5.13 3.91
C GLY A 152 -13.65 -4.93 5.37
N SER A 153 -14.08 -3.74 5.76
CA SER A 153 -14.59 -3.50 7.12
C SER A 153 -15.75 -2.52 7.10
N THR A 154 -16.71 -2.70 8.00
CA THR A 154 -17.77 -1.71 8.34
C THR A 154 -17.66 -1.23 9.79
N ALA A 155 -16.54 -1.55 10.45
CA ALA A 155 -16.31 -1.15 11.83
C ALA A 155 -16.35 0.38 11.97
N MET A 156 -16.86 0.85 13.11
CA MET A 156 -16.93 2.28 13.45
C MET A 156 -17.77 3.14 12.49
N GLY A 157 -18.73 2.56 11.77
CA GLY A 157 -19.68 3.29 10.92
C GLY A 157 -19.08 3.83 9.61
N ILE A 158 -17.90 3.34 9.24
CA ILE A 158 -17.21 3.68 8.00
C ILE A 158 -16.93 2.38 7.26
N ASN A 159 -17.33 2.31 5.99
CA ASN A 159 -16.98 1.18 5.15
C ASN A 159 -15.59 1.43 4.56
N SER A 160 -14.70 0.45 4.66
CA SER A 160 -13.38 0.49 4.03
C SER A 160 -13.08 -0.78 3.26
N ILE A 161 -12.34 -0.63 2.16
CA ILE A 161 -11.73 -1.70 1.39
C ILE A 161 -10.25 -1.39 1.32
N ILE A 162 -9.40 -2.27 1.82
CA ILE A 162 -7.96 -2.08 1.86
C ILE A 162 -7.30 -3.24 1.15
N LEU A 163 -6.50 -2.95 0.14
CA LEU A 163 -5.61 -3.89 -0.53
C LEU A 163 -4.17 -3.48 -0.24
N GLU A 164 -3.37 -4.38 0.32
CA GLU A 164 -2.00 -4.11 0.74
C GLU A 164 -1.04 -5.21 0.27
N ALA A 165 0.20 -4.85 -0.04
CA ALA A 165 1.23 -5.80 -0.51
C ALA A 165 1.78 -6.74 0.58
N GLY A 166 1.64 -6.37 1.85
CA GLY A 166 2.13 -7.14 2.99
C GLY A 166 3.64 -7.03 3.21
N THR A 167 4.10 -7.63 4.30
CA THR A 167 5.42 -7.34 4.88
C THR A 167 6.60 -8.04 4.23
N ASP A 168 6.39 -9.10 3.43
CA ASP A 168 7.48 -9.61 2.59
C ASP A 168 7.74 -8.69 1.40
N ALA A 169 6.74 -7.94 0.94
CA ALA A 169 6.99 -6.86 -0.01
C ALA A 169 7.87 -5.79 0.66
N ASP A 170 7.50 -5.29 1.83
CA ASP A 170 8.30 -4.31 2.58
C ASP A 170 9.72 -4.80 2.88
N ARG A 171 9.88 -6.07 3.26
CA ARG A 171 11.20 -6.66 3.49
C ARG A 171 12.04 -6.67 2.22
N ARG A 172 11.47 -7.06 1.08
CA ARG A 172 12.14 -7.04 -0.23
C ARG A 172 12.52 -5.62 -0.63
N LEU A 173 11.64 -4.64 -0.40
CA LEU A 173 11.92 -3.23 -0.66
C LEU A 173 13.08 -2.71 0.19
N LYS A 174 13.08 -3.02 1.49
CA LYS A 174 14.16 -2.66 2.41
C LYS A 174 15.49 -3.30 2.01
N GLN A 175 15.48 -4.57 1.63
CA GLN A 175 16.67 -5.28 1.14
C GLN A 175 17.20 -4.67 -0.16
N ALA A 176 16.33 -4.37 -1.13
CA ALA A 176 16.72 -3.75 -2.38
C ALA A 176 17.31 -2.34 -2.16
N PHE A 177 16.71 -1.57 -1.27
CA PHE A 177 17.23 -0.27 -0.86
C PHE A 177 18.62 -0.38 -0.23
N GLU A 178 18.78 -1.26 0.77
CA GLU A 178 20.06 -1.48 1.45
C GLU A 178 21.16 -1.95 0.49
N ALA A 179 20.82 -2.84 -0.44
CA ALA A 179 21.73 -3.32 -1.46
C ALA A 179 22.19 -2.18 -2.39
N ALA A 180 21.25 -1.34 -2.85
CA ALA A 180 21.56 -0.19 -3.69
C ALA A 180 22.44 0.84 -2.98
N VAL A 181 22.17 1.13 -1.70
CA VAL A 181 23.01 2.01 -0.89
C VAL A 181 24.39 1.40 -0.71
N THR A 182 24.49 0.12 -0.36
CA THR A 182 25.77 -0.57 -0.14
C THR A 182 26.63 -0.60 -1.41
N ALA A 183 26.02 -0.72 -2.59
CA ALA A 183 26.72 -0.62 -3.86
C ALA A 183 27.34 0.77 -4.10
N GLN A 184 26.70 1.85 -3.60
CA GLN A 184 27.22 3.22 -3.74
C GLN A 184 28.15 3.64 -2.58
N ALA A 185 27.94 3.09 -1.39
CA ALA A 185 28.63 3.39 -0.15
C ALA A 185 28.72 2.10 0.69
N PRO A 186 29.73 1.25 0.44
CA PRO A 186 29.96 0.04 1.22
C PRO A 186 30.12 0.38 2.70
N LYS A 187 29.64 -0.49 3.59
CA LYS A 187 29.94 -0.36 5.02
C LYS A 187 31.44 -0.54 5.19
N THR A 188 32.15 0.51 5.58
CA THR A 188 33.50 0.36 6.07
C THR A 188 33.40 -0.43 7.37
N ASN A 189 33.90 -1.66 7.37
CA ASN A 189 34.22 -2.34 8.62
C ASN A 189 35.17 -1.38 9.36
N GLN A 190 34.70 -0.76 10.44
CA GLN A 190 35.65 -0.26 11.42
C GLN A 190 36.45 -1.50 11.84
N GLY A 191 37.74 -1.46 11.52
CA GLY A 191 38.62 -2.60 11.55
C GLY A 191 38.56 -3.32 12.89
N ALA A 192 38.73 -4.64 12.81
CA ALA A 192 39.23 -5.41 13.93
C ALA A 192 40.43 -4.67 14.55
N PHE A 193 40.29 -4.27 15.80
CA PHE A 193 41.38 -4.10 16.74
C PHE A 193 41.27 -5.24 17.75
#